data_AF-A0A961F2M5-F1
#
_entry.id   AF-A0A961F2M5-F1
#
_cell.length_a   1.000
_cell.length_b   1.000
_cell.length_c   1.000
_cell.angle_alpha   90.00
_cell.angle_beta   90.00
_cell.angle_gamma   90.00
#
_symmetry.space_group_name_H-M   'P 1'
#
loop_
_entity.id
_entity.type
_entity.pdbx_description
1 polymer ?
#
loop_
_entity_poly.entity_id
_entity_poly.type
_entity_poly.pdbx_seq_one_letter_code
_entity_poly.pdbx_strand_id
1 'polypeptide(L)'
;MKTKKNFSRMLFVLIAALMLGIDCMPPEAEENAPPLFPFGPEGPPRELHNVHGAGAQRSDPKTGNPADYAFGFGPQGDDIRIYNYARCVRGSSAPANDYTIVDTGVSTFYDNADTIGAPVSGADFYGQDATYSGNAPDYTDNGDGTVTDNNTGLMWQKTPNSNVKVSYADAVNGAATQTTGGYSDWRLPTVKELYSLMDFNGSSQSEIGYIDTTYFDFQFGNEAAGERLIDSQYWTATEYVGTVMDNRSAVFGVNFADGRIKGYPDSLPDGSRKLNFVRYVRGTAGYGINDFTDNGDGTISDNATGLMWMQADNGGAISWQGALAYCENLSFAGQSDWRLPDPKELHSIVDYTRAPDASDPDKQTAAIDPIFTVTETESYFWTGTTLLEAPPFLASGSHAVYIAFGRAMGFGPSFP
;
A
#
# COMPACT_ATOMS: atom_id res chain seq x y z
N MET A 1 -7.86 -26.08 26.61
CA MET A 1 -8.02 -24.69 27.16
C MET A 1 -7.97 -23.59 26.09
N LYS A 2 -7.63 -23.89 24.82
CA LYS A 2 -7.66 -22.93 23.69
C LYS A 2 -9.05 -22.72 23.05
N THR A 3 -9.98 -23.66 23.21
CA THR A 3 -11.31 -23.63 22.56
C THR A 3 -12.31 -22.65 23.20
N LYS A 4 -12.15 -22.27 24.47
CA LYS A 4 -13.07 -21.32 25.14
C LYS A 4 -12.77 -19.84 24.83
N LYS A 5 -11.53 -19.50 24.42
CA LYS A 5 -11.15 -18.11 24.10
C LYS A 5 -11.69 -17.68 22.72
N ASN A 6 -11.70 -18.59 21.75
CA ASN A 6 -12.24 -18.31 20.40
C ASN A 6 -13.76 -18.21 20.41
N PHE A 7 -14.45 -19.03 21.21
CA PHE A 7 -15.91 -18.97 21.34
C PHE A 7 -16.38 -17.64 21.95
N SER A 8 -15.59 -17.06 22.86
CA SER A 8 -15.91 -15.76 23.46
C SER A 8 -15.65 -14.58 22.51
N ARG A 9 -14.65 -14.66 21.61
CA ARG A 9 -14.37 -13.62 20.61
C ARG A 9 -15.39 -13.61 19.48
N MET A 10 -15.75 -14.79 18.98
CA MET A 10 -16.80 -14.97 17.97
C MET A 10 -18.17 -14.51 18.49
N LEU A 11 -18.44 -14.70 19.79
CA LEU A 11 -19.64 -14.20 20.44
C LEU A 11 -19.65 -12.66 20.58
N PHE A 12 -18.50 -12.00 20.77
CA PHE A 12 -18.43 -10.54 20.80
C PHE A 12 -18.66 -9.92 19.42
N VAL A 13 -18.12 -10.52 18.37
CA VAL A 13 -18.37 -10.11 16.98
C VAL A 13 -19.83 -10.37 16.59
N LEU A 14 -20.40 -11.52 16.99
CA LEU A 14 -21.83 -11.81 16.78
C LEU A 14 -22.74 -10.85 17.54
N ILE A 15 -22.42 -10.51 18.80
CA ILE A 15 -23.22 -9.59 19.61
C ILE A 15 -23.13 -8.17 19.05
N ALA A 16 -21.96 -7.73 18.57
CA ALA A 16 -21.84 -6.45 17.88
C ALA A 16 -22.64 -6.43 16.56
N ALA A 17 -22.60 -7.51 15.78
CA ALA A 17 -23.37 -7.64 14.54
C ALA A 17 -24.90 -7.67 14.79
N LEU A 18 -25.36 -8.35 15.85
CA LEU A 18 -26.76 -8.40 16.27
C LEU A 18 -27.26 -7.08 16.89
N MET A 19 -26.39 -6.27 17.50
CA MET A 19 -26.76 -4.96 18.05
C MET A 19 -26.74 -3.83 17.02
N LEU A 20 -26.08 -4.01 15.87
CA LEU A 20 -25.92 -2.99 14.82
C LEU A 20 -26.78 -3.22 13.56
N GLY A 21 -27.65 -4.23 13.55
CA GLY A 21 -28.57 -4.46 12.42
C GLY A 21 -27.86 -4.88 11.12
N ILE A 22 -26.73 -5.61 11.23
CA ILE A 22 -25.97 -6.09 10.08
C ILE A 22 -26.71 -7.27 9.47
N ASP A 23 -27.37 -7.07 8.32
CA ASP A 23 -28.09 -8.12 7.58
C ASP A 23 -27.14 -9.03 6.74
N CYS A 24 -25.83 -8.79 6.81
CA CYS A 24 -24.81 -9.62 6.16
C CYS A 24 -23.94 -10.29 7.23
N MET A 25 -23.99 -11.62 7.32
CA MET A 25 -22.99 -12.35 8.11
C MET A 25 -21.60 -12.01 7.57
N PRO A 26 -20.57 -11.79 8.42
CA PRO A 26 -19.20 -11.76 7.93
C PRO A 26 -18.97 -13.05 7.14
N PRO A 27 -18.29 -13.01 5.98
CA PRO A 27 -17.99 -14.21 5.23
C PRO A 27 -17.33 -15.21 6.17
N GLU A 28 -17.70 -16.50 6.06
CA GLU A 28 -16.97 -17.54 6.78
C GLU A 28 -15.50 -17.38 6.40
N ALA A 29 -14.65 -17.04 7.39
CA ALA A 29 -13.22 -17.04 7.19
C ALA A 29 -12.89 -18.41 6.59
N GLU A 30 -12.26 -18.45 5.41
CA GLU A 30 -11.90 -19.72 4.79
C GLU A 30 -11.06 -20.49 5.81
N GLU A 31 -11.64 -21.58 6.33
CA GLU A 31 -11.21 -22.18 7.59
C GLU A 31 -9.80 -22.74 7.40
N ASN A 32 -8.83 -22.08 8.03
CA ASN A 32 -7.40 -22.41 8.06
C ASN A 32 -6.61 -22.07 6.79
N ALA A 33 -6.13 -20.82 6.69
CA ALA A 33 -4.71 -20.67 6.38
C ALA A 33 -3.96 -21.36 7.53
N PRO A 34 -3.31 -22.52 7.33
CA PRO A 34 -2.53 -23.12 8.40
C PRO A 34 -1.50 -22.08 8.86
N PRO A 35 -1.19 -21.98 10.17
CA PRO A 35 0.05 -21.31 10.57
C PRO A 35 1.17 -21.89 9.70
N LEU A 36 1.95 -21.01 9.06
CA LEU A 36 3.13 -21.37 8.28
C LEU A 36 4.07 -22.16 9.20
N PHE A 37 3.90 -23.48 9.23
CA PHE A 37 4.80 -24.38 9.93
C PHE A 37 5.90 -24.79 8.95
N PRO A 38 7.17 -24.60 9.31
CA PRO A 38 8.28 -24.85 8.42
C PRO A 38 8.59 -26.34 8.43
N PHE A 39 7.95 -27.10 7.55
CA PHE A 39 8.32 -28.49 7.34
C PHE A 39 8.44 -28.79 5.84
N GLY A 40 9.54 -28.31 5.24
CA GLY A 40 10.23 -29.00 4.15
C GLY A 40 11.34 -29.89 4.73
N PRO A 41 11.78 -30.94 4.03
CA PRO A 41 12.69 -31.94 4.59
C PRO A 41 14.08 -31.34 4.83
N GLU A 42 14.54 -31.44 6.07
CA GLU A 42 15.90 -31.15 6.56
C GLU A 42 16.42 -29.71 6.39
N GLY A 43 16.00 -28.84 7.32
CA GLY A 43 16.64 -27.56 7.64
C GLY A 43 16.04 -26.98 8.93
N PRO A 44 16.74 -26.12 9.69
CA PRO A 44 16.13 -25.42 10.82
C PRO A 44 14.96 -24.53 10.35
N PRO A 45 13.94 -24.28 11.20
CA PRO A 45 12.89 -23.31 10.93
C PRO A 45 13.47 -21.97 10.46
N ARG A 46 13.07 -21.46 9.28
CA ARG A 46 13.36 -20.06 8.93
C ARG A 46 12.40 -19.15 9.69
N GLU A 47 12.97 -18.14 10.33
CA GLU A 47 12.22 -17.14 11.09
C GLU A 47 11.70 -16.05 10.14
N LEU A 48 10.47 -15.59 10.36
CA LEU A 48 9.93 -14.44 9.65
C LEU A 48 10.45 -13.15 10.30
N HIS A 49 10.95 -12.25 9.47
CA HIS A 49 11.45 -10.94 9.85
C HIS A 49 10.64 -9.84 9.20
N ASN A 50 10.54 -8.69 9.85
CA ASN A 50 10.03 -7.49 9.22
C ASN A 50 11.03 -7.02 8.15
N VAL A 51 10.65 -7.05 6.88
CA VAL A 51 11.55 -6.73 5.75
C VAL A 51 11.18 -5.44 5.04
N HIS A 52 9.92 -4.99 5.12
CA HIS A 52 9.48 -3.73 4.48
C HIS A 52 8.81 -2.72 5.43
N GLY A 53 8.51 -3.07 6.68
CA GLY A 53 7.86 -2.18 7.64
C GLY A 53 6.33 -2.16 7.54
N ALA A 54 5.66 -1.81 8.65
CA ALA A 54 4.23 -1.53 8.67
C ALA A 54 3.92 -0.20 7.98
N GLY A 55 2.94 -0.22 7.09
CA GLY A 55 2.64 0.85 6.13
C GLY A 55 3.22 0.60 4.73
N ALA A 56 3.84 -0.56 4.48
CA ALA A 56 4.30 -0.94 3.14
C ALA A 56 3.14 -1.29 2.21
N GLN A 57 3.32 -0.97 0.92
CA GLN A 57 2.46 -1.44 -0.17
C GLN A 57 3.16 -2.59 -0.88
N ARG A 58 2.45 -3.71 -1.01
CA ARG A 58 2.93 -4.93 -1.62
C ARG A 58 1.82 -5.52 -2.51
N SER A 59 2.03 -6.75 -2.95
CA SER A 59 1.10 -7.47 -3.80
C SER A 59 1.19 -8.96 -3.54
N ASP A 60 0.06 -9.65 -3.64
CA ASP A 60 -0.04 -11.10 -3.52
C ASP A 60 -0.80 -11.68 -4.72
N PRO A 61 -0.61 -12.97 -5.05
CA PRO A 61 -1.46 -13.67 -6.00
C PRO A 61 -2.93 -13.58 -5.58
N LYS A 62 -3.84 -13.39 -6.54
CA LYS A 62 -5.29 -13.29 -6.29
C LYS A 62 -5.94 -14.61 -5.86
N THR A 63 -5.29 -15.73 -6.19
CA THR A 63 -5.74 -17.10 -5.93
C THR A 63 -4.52 -18.03 -5.78
N GLY A 64 -4.71 -19.21 -5.19
CA GLY A 64 -3.69 -20.23 -5.03
C GLY A 64 -3.62 -20.77 -3.60
N ASN A 65 -2.55 -21.50 -3.30
CA ASN A 65 -2.29 -22.05 -1.98
C ASN A 65 -1.04 -21.39 -1.36
N PRO A 66 -1.15 -20.74 -0.18
CA PRO A 66 0.01 -20.12 0.49
C PRO A 66 1.15 -21.10 0.77
N ALA A 67 0.82 -22.40 0.93
CA ALA A 67 1.82 -23.45 1.14
C ALA A 67 2.79 -23.61 -0.05
N ASP A 68 2.41 -23.19 -1.26
CA ASP A 68 3.27 -23.21 -2.45
C ASP A 68 4.40 -22.15 -2.34
N TYR A 69 4.27 -21.22 -1.40
CA TYR A 69 5.21 -20.15 -1.10
C TYR A 69 5.83 -20.29 0.30
N ALA A 70 6.05 -21.53 0.77
CA ALA A 70 6.61 -21.81 2.10
C ALA A 70 7.96 -21.14 2.40
N PHE A 71 8.66 -20.62 1.38
CA PHE A 71 9.93 -19.89 1.49
C PHE A 71 9.85 -18.41 1.08
N GLY A 72 8.63 -17.91 0.87
CA GLY A 72 8.37 -16.57 0.35
C GLY A 72 8.80 -16.40 -1.11
N PHE A 73 8.75 -15.16 -1.59
CA PHE A 73 9.12 -14.81 -2.97
C PHE A 73 10.01 -13.57 -3.03
N GLY A 74 10.94 -13.57 -3.99
CA GLY A 74 11.84 -12.44 -4.22
C GLY A 74 13.04 -12.39 -3.26
N PRO A 75 13.89 -11.34 -3.37
CA PRO A 75 15.20 -11.31 -2.73
C PRO A 75 15.18 -11.33 -1.19
N GLN A 76 14.10 -10.81 -0.59
CA GLN A 76 13.89 -10.79 0.87
C GLN A 76 13.02 -11.95 1.37
N GLY A 77 12.65 -12.88 0.48
CA GLY A 77 11.74 -13.99 0.78
C GLY A 77 10.40 -13.47 1.28
N ASP A 78 9.78 -12.55 0.56
CA ASP A 78 8.56 -11.88 0.99
C ASP A 78 7.45 -12.90 1.23
N ASP A 79 6.80 -12.79 2.38
CA ASP A 79 5.75 -13.72 2.77
C ASP A 79 4.52 -13.53 1.86
N ILE A 80 4.00 -14.63 1.31
CA ILE A 80 2.88 -14.66 0.36
C ILE A 80 1.68 -15.30 1.04
N ARG A 81 0.61 -14.51 1.24
CA ARG A 81 -0.55 -14.90 2.05
C ARG A 81 -1.71 -15.36 1.21
N ILE A 82 -1.92 -14.78 0.02
CA ILE A 82 -3.06 -15.02 -0.90
C ILE A 82 -4.43 -14.64 -0.31
N TYR A 83 -4.54 -14.60 1.01
CA TYR A 83 -5.71 -14.22 1.78
C TYR A 83 -5.34 -13.01 2.62
N ASN A 84 -6.05 -11.91 2.42
CA ASN A 84 -5.87 -10.66 3.13
C ASN A 84 -7.23 -10.15 3.63
N TYR A 85 -7.23 -9.25 4.60
CA TYR A 85 -8.45 -8.63 5.15
C TYR A 85 -9.05 -7.65 4.14
N ALA A 86 -10.30 -7.27 4.38
CA ALA A 86 -10.98 -6.21 3.65
C ALA A 86 -11.52 -5.15 4.60
N ARG A 87 -11.44 -3.89 4.19
CA ARG A 87 -12.10 -2.76 4.84
C ARG A 87 -12.79 -1.96 3.74
N CYS A 88 -14.11 -1.92 3.79
CA CYS A 88 -14.88 -1.26 2.76
C CYS A 88 -14.89 0.26 2.98
N VAL A 89 -14.92 0.98 1.87
CA VAL A 89 -15.01 2.43 1.79
C VAL A 89 -16.24 2.79 0.96
N ARG A 90 -16.70 4.03 1.08
CA ARG A 90 -17.73 4.60 0.22
C ARG A 90 -17.52 6.11 0.02
N GLY A 91 -18.25 6.64 -0.94
CA GLY A 91 -18.15 8.03 -1.38
C GLY A 91 -17.12 8.24 -2.48
N SER A 92 -17.09 9.46 -2.98
CA SER A 92 -16.05 9.97 -3.87
C SER A 92 -15.13 10.86 -3.04
N SER A 93 -13.82 10.80 -3.28
CA SER A 93 -12.87 11.78 -2.74
C SER A 93 -13.16 13.16 -3.35
N ALA A 94 -14.09 13.90 -2.75
CA ALA A 94 -14.46 15.23 -3.21
C ALA A 94 -13.34 16.23 -2.88
N PRO A 95 -13.15 17.30 -3.67
CA PRO A 95 -12.15 18.35 -3.43
C PRO A 95 -12.53 19.28 -2.26
N ALA A 96 -13.10 18.73 -1.20
CA ALA A 96 -13.31 19.44 0.05
C ALA A 96 -12.17 19.03 0.98
N ASN A 97 -11.13 19.88 1.05
CA ASN A 97 -9.96 19.86 1.95
C ASN A 97 -8.60 19.54 1.28
N ASP A 98 -7.51 19.83 1.99
CA ASP A 98 -6.10 19.81 1.52
C ASP A 98 -5.56 18.40 1.14
N TYR A 99 -6.39 17.35 1.10
CA TYR A 99 -5.99 15.96 0.83
C TYR A 99 -6.86 15.27 -0.24
N THR A 100 -6.87 15.83 -1.45
CA THR A 100 -7.53 15.20 -2.61
C THR A 100 -6.75 13.98 -3.09
N ILE A 101 -7.36 12.79 -3.03
CA ILE A 101 -6.73 11.55 -3.49
C ILE A 101 -6.77 11.50 -5.02
N VAL A 102 -5.58 11.43 -5.62
CA VAL A 102 -5.40 11.21 -7.07
C VAL A 102 -5.75 9.76 -7.40
N ASP A 103 -6.49 9.52 -8.47
CA ASP A 103 -6.88 8.20 -8.95
C ASP A 103 -5.68 7.35 -9.38
N THR A 104 -5.85 6.03 -9.47
CA THR A 104 -4.80 5.10 -9.90
C THR A 104 -4.57 5.10 -11.40
N GLY A 105 -5.55 5.58 -12.19
CA GLY A 105 -5.58 5.56 -13.64
C GLY A 105 -5.97 4.20 -14.24
N VAL A 106 -6.31 3.20 -13.42
CA VAL A 106 -6.59 1.84 -13.91
C VAL A 106 -7.97 1.78 -14.54
N SER A 107 -8.02 1.40 -15.82
CA SER A 107 -9.27 1.18 -16.55
C SER A 107 -9.45 -0.26 -17.06
N THR A 108 -8.48 -1.13 -16.81
CA THR A 108 -8.48 -2.52 -17.29
C THR A 108 -8.98 -3.46 -16.20
N PHE A 109 -9.91 -4.34 -16.55
CA PHE A 109 -10.45 -5.35 -15.64
C PHE A 109 -9.69 -6.66 -15.78
N TYR A 110 -9.53 -7.35 -14.65
CA TYR A 110 -8.87 -8.64 -14.61
C TYR A 110 -9.70 -9.66 -13.83
N ASP A 111 -9.61 -10.93 -14.21
CA ASP A 111 -9.98 -12.02 -13.31
C ASP A 111 -8.78 -12.36 -12.39
N ASN A 112 -8.61 -13.64 -12.05
CA ASN A 112 -7.47 -14.13 -11.28
C ASN A 112 -6.13 -14.06 -12.01
N ALA A 113 -6.09 -13.85 -13.33
CA ALA A 113 -4.87 -13.84 -14.13
C ALA A 113 -4.95 -12.98 -15.39
N ASP A 114 -6.07 -13.06 -16.12
CA ASP A 114 -6.23 -12.55 -17.47
C ASP A 114 -7.09 -11.28 -17.50
N THR A 115 -6.90 -10.48 -18.55
CA THR A 115 -7.77 -9.33 -18.83
C THR A 115 -9.17 -9.82 -19.22
N ILE A 116 -10.19 -9.18 -18.65
CA ILE A 116 -11.60 -9.45 -18.94
C ILE A 116 -12.32 -8.18 -19.42
N GLY A 117 -13.50 -8.35 -20.00
CA GLY A 117 -14.41 -7.22 -20.21
C GLY A 117 -14.97 -6.70 -18.88
N ALA A 118 -15.46 -5.46 -18.87
CA ALA A 118 -16.09 -4.87 -17.68
C ALA A 118 -17.17 -5.79 -17.09
N PRO A 119 -16.98 -6.32 -15.87
CA PRO A 119 -17.98 -7.15 -15.22
C PRO A 119 -19.26 -6.37 -14.97
N VAL A 120 -20.40 -7.03 -15.04
CA VAL A 120 -21.69 -6.46 -14.65
C VAL A 120 -21.89 -6.59 -13.14
N SER A 121 -22.66 -5.69 -12.53
CA SER A 121 -22.99 -5.76 -11.10
C SER A 121 -23.53 -7.14 -10.71
N GLY A 122 -22.98 -7.69 -9.63
CA GLY A 122 -23.29 -9.04 -9.12
C GLY A 122 -22.54 -10.19 -9.81
N ALA A 123 -21.76 -9.94 -10.86
CA ALA A 123 -20.86 -10.94 -11.44
C ALA A 123 -19.53 -11.02 -10.67
N ASP A 124 -18.82 -12.13 -10.86
CA ASP A 124 -17.47 -12.29 -10.35
C ASP A 124 -16.56 -11.15 -10.84
N PHE A 125 -15.70 -10.69 -9.93
CA PHE A 125 -14.74 -9.60 -10.15
C PHE A 125 -15.37 -8.22 -10.45
N TYR A 126 -16.67 -8.03 -10.28
CA TYR A 126 -17.25 -6.68 -10.20
C TYR A 126 -16.76 -5.94 -8.95
N GLY A 127 -16.65 -4.61 -9.02
CA GLY A 127 -16.19 -3.79 -7.89
C GLY A 127 -14.67 -3.58 -7.82
N GLN A 128 -13.93 -3.94 -8.87
CA GLN A 128 -12.51 -3.58 -9.03
C GLN A 128 -12.35 -2.06 -9.12
N ASP A 129 -11.12 -1.60 -8.92
CA ASP A 129 -10.69 -0.20 -9.11
C ASP A 129 -11.21 0.39 -10.43
N ALA A 130 -11.04 -0.33 -11.55
CA ALA A 130 -11.54 0.06 -12.87
C ALA A 130 -13.06 0.25 -13.00
N THR A 131 -13.85 -0.18 -12.00
CA THR A 131 -15.31 0.05 -11.93
C THR A 131 -15.61 1.50 -11.55
N TYR A 132 -14.71 2.12 -10.79
CA TYR A 132 -14.90 3.40 -10.13
C TYR A 132 -14.14 4.50 -10.87
N SER A 133 -14.57 5.75 -10.65
CA SER A 133 -13.88 6.91 -11.19
C SER A 133 -13.47 7.81 -10.02
N GLY A 134 -12.18 8.04 -9.87
CA GLY A 134 -11.63 9.03 -8.96
C GLY A 134 -11.17 10.30 -9.67
N ASN A 135 -10.33 11.07 -8.98
CA ASN A 135 -9.71 12.27 -9.52
C ASN A 135 -8.54 11.87 -10.44
N ALA A 136 -8.84 11.68 -11.74
CA ALA A 136 -7.83 11.32 -12.73
C ALA A 136 -6.57 12.20 -12.61
N PRO A 137 -5.35 11.65 -12.76
CA PRO A 137 -4.13 12.44 -12.70
C PRO A 137 -4.20 13.65 -13.65
N ASP A 138 -3.96 14.84 -13.10
CA ASP A 138 -4.01 16.10 -13.85
C ASP A 138 -2.77 16.93 -13.50
N TYR A 139 -1.93 17.15 -14.52
CA TYR A 139 -0.62 17.75 -14.36
C TYR A 139 -0.43 18.93 -15.32
N THR A 140 0.28 19.95 -14.87
CA THR A 140 0.73 21.07 -15.70
C THR A 140 2.26 21.10 -15.71
N ASP A 141 2.87 20.90 -16.88
CA ASP A 141 4.30 21.21 -17.08
C ASP A 141 4.46 22.74 -17.17
N ASN A 142 5.20 23.32 -16.22
CA ASN A 142 5.37 24.77 -16.14
C ASN A 142 6.46 25.30 -17.10
N GLY A 143 7.17 24.41 -17.81
CA GLY A 143 8.22 24.78 -18.76
C GLY A 143 9.51 25.31 -18.13
N ASP A 144 9.64 25.23 -16.81
CA ASP A 144 10.78 25.74 -16.03
C ASP A 144 11.51 24.63 -15.23
N GLY A 145 11.21 23.37 -15.55
CA GLY A 145 11.69 22.18 -14.85
C GLY A 145 10.81 21.74 -13.68
N THR A 146 9.64 22.35 -13.50
CA THR A 146 8.63 21.95 -12.50
C THR A 146 7.33 21.45 -13.15
N VAL A 147 6.62 20.59 -12.41
CA VAL A 147 5.29 20.09 -12.76
C VAL A 147 4.35 20.39 -11.60
N THR A 148 3.22 21.02 -11.88
CA THR A 148 2.13 21.19 -10.91
C THR A 148 1.18 20.02 -11.00
N ASP A 149 0.84 19.41 -9.87
CA ASP A 149 -0.27 18.47 -9.72
C ASP A 149 -1.53 19.27 -9.36
N ASN A 150 -2.48 19.32 -10.30
CA ASN A 150 -3.68 20.13 -10.20
C ASN A 150 -4.70 19.55 -9.21
N ASN A 151 -4.59 18.26 -8.86
CA ASN A 151 -5.44 17.61 -7.86
C ASN A 151 -4.95 17.91 -6.44
N THR A 152 -3.65 17.74 -6.19
CA THR A 152 -3.08 17.89 -4.85
C THR A 152 -2.65 19.32 -4.52
N GLY A 153 -2.50 20.17 -5.54
CA GLY A 153 -1.95 21.52 -5.41
C GLY A 153 -0.43 21.53 -5.11
N LEU A 154 0.21 20.37 -5.13
CA LEU A 154 1.66 20.23 -4.96
C LEU A 154 2.37 20.57 -6.28
N MET A 155 3.58 21.09 -6.16
CA MET A 155 4.47 21.32 -7.29
C MET A 155 5.75 20.51 -7.08
N TRP A 156 6.17 19.84 -8.15
CA TRP A 156 7.20 18.83 -8.15
C TRP A 156 8.34 19.23 -9.07
N GLN A 157 9.55 18.76 -8.77
CA GLN A 157 10.59 18.72 -9.80
C GLN A 157 10.17 17.78 -10.93
N LYS A 158 10.41 18.17 -12.18
CA LYS A 158 10.21 17.32 -13.37
C LYS A 158 11.25 16.20 -13.49
N THR A 159 12.51 16.51 -13.22
CA THR A 159 13.62 15.55 -13.26
C THR A 159 14.11 15.24 -11.84
N PRO A 160 14.26 13.96 -11.45
CA PRO A 160 14.70 13.63 -10.10
C PRO A 160 16.21 13.84 -9.92
N ASN A 161 16.60 14.84 -9.13
CA ASN A 161 18.00 15.15 -8.75
C ASN A 161 19.03 14.99 -9.89
N SER A 162 18.75 15.60 -11.06
CA SER A 162 19.59 15.48 -12.27
C SER A 162 19.91 14.03 -12.68
N ASN A 163 18.99 13.10 -12.40
CA ASN A 163 19.12 11.66 -12.65
C ASN A 163 20.25 10.96 -11.87
N VAL A 164 20.66 11.52 -10.72
CA VAL A 164 21.69 10.94 -9.85
C VAL A 164 21.10 10.46 -8.52
N LYS A 165 21.42 9.23 -8.13
CA LYS A 165 21.06 8.67 -6.82
C LYS A 165 21.95 9.24 -5.73
N VAL A 166 21.38 9.50 -4.56
CA VAL A 166 22.06 10.09 -3.40
C VAL A 166 21.73 9.33 -2.13
N SER A 167 22.55 9.51 -1.09
CA SER A 167 22.26 8.97 0.23
C SER A 167 21.10 9.71 0.88
N TYR A 168 20.44 9.11 1.88
CA TYR A 168 19.33 9.77 2.58
C TYR A 168 19.75 11.11 3.21
N ALA A 169 20.93 11.16 3.83
CA ALA A 169 21.46 12.41 4.40
C ALA A 169 21.66 13.50 3.33
N ASP A 170 22.14 13.14 2.14
CA ASP A 170 22.30 14.08 1.03
C ASP A 170 20.95 14.49 0.44
N ALA A 171 19.94 13.61 0.45
CA ALA A 171 18.56 13.93 0.07
C ALA A 171 17.95 14.98 1.02
N VAL A 172 18.10 14.80 2.33
CA VAL A 172 17.60 15.77 3.32
C VAL A 172 18.29 17.12 3.17
N ASN A 173 19.63 17.13 3.07
CA ASN A 173 20.39 18.37 2.94
C ASN A 173 20.19 19.06 1.58
N GLY A 174 19.98 18.28 0.52
CA GLY A 174 19.84 18.76 -0.84
C GLY A 174 18.59 19.62 -1.04
N ALA A 175 17.52 19.38 -0.28
CA ALA A 175 16.26 20.14 -0.35
C ALA A 175 16.49 21.65 -0.19
N ALA A 176 17.26 22.06 0.83
CA ALA A 176 17.54 23.46 1.14
C ALA A 176 18.38 24.19 0.07
N THR A 177 18.99 23.44 -0.85
CA THR A 177 19.83 24.00 -1.94
C THR A 177 19.14 24.02 -3.29
N GLN A 178 17.93 23.46 -3.40
CA GLN A 178 17.21 23.41 -4.67
C GLN A 178 16.74 24.79 -5.09
N THR A 179 16.86 25.04 -6.40
CA THR A 179 16.44 26.29 -7.06
C THR A 179 15.63 26.05 -8.34
N THR A 180 15.14 24.81 -8.55
CA THR A 180 14.35 24.44 -9.72
C THR A 180 13.14 25.37 -9.88
N GLY A 181 12.86 25.83 -11.11
CA GLY A 181 11.82 26.84 -11.37
C GLY A 181 12.05 28.21 -10.72
N GLY A 182 13.23 28.47 -10.14
CA GLY A 182 13.51 29.71 -9.40
C GLY A 182 12.98 29.73 -7.96
N TYR A 183 12.47 28.61 -7.45
CA TYR A 183 11.92 28.49 -6.10
C TYR A 183 12.95 27.97 -5.09
N SER A 184 12.85 28.39 -3.83
CA SER A 184 13.81 28.03 -2.76
C SER A 184 13.17 27.37 -1.52
N ASP A 185 11.88 27.03 -1.60
CA ASP A 185 11.06 26.43 -0.55
C ASP A 185 10.83 24.92 -0.78
N TRP A 186 11.76 24.28 -1.50
CA TRP A 186 11.73 22.84 -1.76
C TRP A 186 11.94 22.02 -0.50
N ARG A 187 11.24 20.89 -0.41
CA ARG A 187 11.35 19.91 0.67
C ARG A 187 11.34 18.49 0.12
N LEU A 188 11.83 17.56 0.92
CA LEU A 188 11.66 16.13 0.65
C LEU A 188 10.17 15.78 0.86
N PRO A 189 9.52 15.03 -0.06
CA PRO A 189 8.12 14.66 0.06
C PRO A 189 7.94 13.61 1.15
N THR A 190 6.81 13.61 1.84
CA THR A 190 6.37 12.45 2.61
C THR A 190 6.05 11.30 1.66
N VAL A 191 5.93 10.08 2.20
CA VAL A 191 5.53 8.92 1.40
C VAL A 191 4.12 9.07 0.81
N LYS A 192 3.17 9.69 1.53
CA LYS A 192 1.81 9.98 1.03
C LYS A 192 1.84 10.93 -0.16
N GLU A 193 2.67 11.96 -0.11
CA GLU A 193 2.84 12.89 -1.22
C GLU A 193 3.51 12.22 -2.42
N LEU A 194 4.65 11.55 -2.23
CA LEU A 194 5.35 10.96 -3.38
C LEU A 194 4.52 9.85 -4.05
N TYR A 195 3.74 9.13 -3.26
CA TYR A 195 2.87 8.07 -3.75
C TYR A 195 1.63 8.59 -4.49
N SER A 196 1.24 9.87 -4.33
CA SER A 196 0.15 10.46 -5.12
C SER A 196 0.44 10.42 -6.63
N LEU A 197 1.71 10.47 -7.01
CA LEU A 197 2.19 10.40 -8.39
C LEU A 197 2.16 8.99 -9.02
N MET A 198 1.87 7.95 -8.24
CA MET A 198 1.89 6.56 -8.72
C MET A 198 0.79 6.34 -9.77
N ASP A 199 1.15 5.88 -10.96
CA ASP A 199 0.23 5.41 -12.00
C ASP A 199 0.27 3.88 -12.03
N PHE A 200 -0.88 3.23 -11.84
CA PHE A 200 -0.96 1.77 -11.73
C PHE A 200 -0.99 1.02 -13.06
N ASN A 201 -0.80 1.70 -14.19
CA ASN A 201 -0.63 1.09 -15.50
C ASN A 201 0.82 0.72 -15.86
N GLY A 202 1.78 0.94 -14.94
CA GLY A 202 3.18 0.56 -15.11
C GLY A 202 3.44 -0.95 -15.00
N SER A 203 4.62 -1.38 -15.45
CA SER A 203 5.23 -2.69 -15.20
C SER A 203 6.69 -2.69 -15.62
N SER A 204 7.58 -3.29 -14.81
CA SER A 204 8.98 -3.48 -15.19
C SER A 204 9.12 -4.42 -16.38
N GLN A 205 8.18 -5.35 -16.58
CA GLN A 205 8.21 -6.31 -17.69
C GLN A 205 7.97 -5.65 -19.05
N SER A 206 7.20 -4.56 -19.09
CA SER A 206 6.96 -3.75 -20.29
C SER A 206 7.82 -2.48 -20.33
N GLU A 207 8.71 -2.29 -19.34
CA GLU A 207 9.52 -1.07 -19.17
C GLU A 207 8.65 0.21 -19.17
N ILE A 208 7.48 0.14 -18.54
CA ILE A 208 6.61 1.30 -18.29
C ILE A 208 6.68 1.63 -16.81
N GLY A 209 7.16 2.82 -16.48
CA GLY A 209 7.19 3.29 -15.09
C GLY A 209 5.78 3.47 -14.54
N TYR A 210 5.60 3.22 -13.25
CA TYR A 210 4.38 3.51 -12.50
C TYR A 210 4.25 5.02 -12.21
N ILE A 211 4.50 5.87 -13.20
CA ILE A 211 4.44 7.34 -13.12
C ILE A 211 4.18 7.88 -14.54
N ASP A 212 3.41 8.95 -14.66
CA ASP A 212 3.13 9.56 -15.96
C ASP A 212 4.39 10.21 -16.56
N THR A 213 5.03 9.46 -17.48
CA THR A 213 6.26 9.88 -18.16
C THR A 213 6.07 10.98 -19.20
N THR A 214 4.83 11.40 -19.45
CA THR A 214 4.55 12.62 -20.24
C THR A 214 4.99 13.86 -19.49
N TYR A 215 4.82 13.87 -18.16
CA TYR A 215 5.11 15.00 -17.30
C TYR A 215 6.38 14.82 -16.47
N PHE A 216 6.67 13.60 -16.02
CA PHE A 216 7.80 13.33 -15.14
C PHE A 216 8.90 12.53 -15.83
N ASP A 217 10.13 13.03 -15.75
CA ASP A 217 11.27 12.22 -16.19
C ASP A 217 11.44 11.05 -15.21
N PHE A 218 11.61 9.86 -15.77
CA PHE A 218 11.79 8.63 -15.03
C PHE A 218 12.89 7.79 -15.71
N GLN A 219 13.63 7.05 -14.90
CA GLN A 219 14.62 6.09 -15.37
C GLN A 219 14.55 4.81 -14.55
N PHE A 220 14.66 3.68 -15.25
CA PHE A 220 14.93 2.39 -14.65
C PHE A 220 16.38 2.30 -14.16
N GLY A 221 16.70 1.23 -13.43
CA GLY A 221 18.06 0.95 -12.98
C GLY A 221 19.02 0.72 -14.14
N ASN A 222 20.28 1.10 -13.96
CA ASN A 222 21.31 0.99 -14.97
C ASN A 222 22.02 -0.38 -14.91
N GLU A 223 21.58 -1.32 -15.74
CA GLU A 223 22.17 -2.66 -15.81
C GLU A 223 23.64 -2.65 -16.27
N ALA A 224 24.05 -1.68 -17.09
CA ALA A 224 25.45 -1.52 -17.48
C ALA A 224 26.34 -1.09 -16.30
N ALA A 225 25.76 -0.53 -15.23
CA ALA A 225 26.42 -0.24 -13.97
C ALA A 225 26.22 -1.34 -12.91
N GLY A 226 25.62 -2.49 -13.28
CA GLY A 226 25.39 -3.63 -12.38
C GLY A 226 24.13 -3.52 -11.52
N GLU A 227 23.24 -2.57 -11.81
CA GLU A 227 21.94 -2.46 -11.14
C GLU A 227 20.92 -3.41 -11.78
N ARG A 228 19.86 -3.77 -11.07
CA ARG A 228 18.69 -4.40 -11.68
C ARG A 228 17.79 -3.33 -12.29
N LEU A 229 16.98 -3.68 -13.28
CA LEU A 229 15.97 -2.78 -13.87
C LEU A 229 15.10 -2.07 -12.81
N ILE A 230 14.71 -2.79 -11.76
CA ILE A 230 13.86 -2.27 -10.67
C ILE A 230 14.60 -1.45 -9.61
N ASP A 231 15.92 -1.24 -9.72
CA ASP A 231 16.71 -0.48 -8.75
C ASP A 231 16.51 1.04 -8.89
N SER A 232 15.25 1.50 -8.82
CA SER A 232 14.84 2.88 -9.06
C SER A 232 14.03 3.46 -7.91
N GLN A 233 14.45 3.15 -6.68
CA GLN A 233 13.80 3.62 -5.47
C GLN A 233 13.96 5.14 -5.29
N TYR A 234 13.00 5.78 -4.64
CA TYR A 234 13.00 7.21 -4.30
C TYR A 234 12.91 7.40 -2.79
N TRP A 235 13.75 8.28 -2.24
CA TRP A 235 13.66 8.69 -0.84
C TRP A 235 12.43 9.55 -0.57
N THR A 236 11.86 9.37 0.63
CA THR A 236 10.82 10.25 1.20
C THR A 236 11.31 10.76 2.55
N ALA A 237 10.56 11.69 3.15
CA ALA A 237 10.78 12.19 4.52
C ALA A 237 10.13 11.30 5.60
N THR A 238 9.48 10.19 5.22
CA THR A 238 8.73 9.35 6.16
C THR A 238 9.63 8.23 6.69
N GLU A 239 10.13 8.41 7.91
CA GLU A 239 10.93 7.42 8.62
C GLU A 239 10.03 6.32 9.20
N TYR A 240 10.55 5.08 9.23
CA TYR A 240 9.87 3.97 9.89
C TYR A 240 10.14 4.00 11.40
N VAL A 241 9.08 3.85 12.20
CA VAL A 241 9.17 3.94 13.67
C VAL A 241 9.63 2.65 14.37
N GLY A 242 9.71 1.54 13.62
CA GLY A 242 10.27 0.26 14.04
C GLY A 242 11.61 -0.05 13.35
N THR A 243 11.90 -1.32 13.12
CA THR A 243 13.10 -1.75 12.38
C THR A 243 12.79 -2.78 11.30
N VAL A 244 13.63 -2.85 10.27
CA VAL A 244 13.54 -3.82 9.18
C VAL A 244 14.88 -4.54 8.98
N MET A 245 14.86 -5.68 8.30
CA MET A 245 16.05 -6.40 7.79
C MET A 245 17.26 -6.36 8.73
N ASP A 246 17.29 -7.25 9.73
CA ASP A 246 18.35 -7.31 10.76
C ASP A 246 18.36 -6.12 11.74
N ASN A 247 17.17 -5.71 12.18
CA ASN A 247 16.98 -4.67 13.20
C ASN A 247 17.59 -3.31 12.81
N ARG A 248 17.53 -2.95 11.53
CA ARG A 248 18.01 -1.66 11.01
C ARG A 248 16.88 -0.64 10.95
N SER A 249 17.21 0.61 11.30
CA SER A 249 16.35 1.77 11.01
C SER A 249 16.13 1.89 9.51
N ALA A 250 14.98 2.42 9.11
CA ALA A 250 14.62 2.55 7.71
C ALA A 250 13.79 3.79 7.43
N VAL A 251 13.79 4.18 6.16
CA VAL A 251 12.95 5.25 5.61
C VAL A 251 12.07 4.64 4.53
N PHE A 252 10.79 5.00 4.50
CA PHE A 252 9.92 4.56 3.41
C PHE A 252 10.35 5.21 2.10
N GLY A 253 10.40 4.40 1.06
CA GLY A 253 10.60 4.88 -0.30
C GLY A 253 9.51 4.37 -1.22
N VAL A 254 9.29 5.12 -2.29
CA VAL A 254 8.42 4.76 -3.41
C VAL A 254 9.29 4.27 -4.55
N ASN A 255 8.91 3.19 -5.23
CA ASN A 255 9.64 2.69 -6.39
C ASN A 255 8.72 2.63 -7.60
N PHE A 256 8.85 3.62 -8.48
CA PHE A 256 8.06 3.70 -9.71
C PHE A 256 8.50 2.66 -10.76
N ALA A 257 9.57 1.90 -10.55
CA ALA A 257 9.91 0.79 -11.45
C ALA A 257 9.09 -0.48 -11.16
N ASP A 258 8.68 -0.70 -9.91
CA ASP A 258 8.03 -1.95 -9.48
C ASP A 258 6.72 -1.73 -8.69
N GLY A 259 6.23 -0.49 -8.63
CA GLY A 259 4.90 -0.14 -8.10
C GLY A 259 4.73 -0.34 -6.59
N ARG A 260 5.81 -0.21 -5.79
CA ARG A 260 5.79 -0.57 -4.35
C ARG A 260 6.27 0.55 -3.43
N ILE A 261 5.80 0.47 -2.18
CA ILE A 261 6.32 1.21 -1.03
C ILE A 261 7.04 0.22 -0.12
N LYS A 262 8.29 0.52 0.27
CA LYS A 262 9.07 -0.33 1.18
C LYS A 262 9.88 0.53 2.13
N GLY A 263 10.13 0.03 3.34
CA GLY A 263 11.13 0.56 4.25
C GLY A 263 12.54 0.15 3.80
N TYR A 264 13.39 1.15 3.53
CA TYR A 264 14.77 0.96 3.14
C TYR A 264 15.72 1.42 4.24
N PRO A 265 16.62 0.55 4.71
CA PRO A 265 17.79 0.96 5.45
C PRO A 265 18.62 1.94 4.62
N ASP A 266 19.17 2.96 5.28
CA ASP A 266 20.04 3.97 4.65
C ASP A 266 21.46 3.44 4.37
N SER A 267 21.73 2.19 4.77
CA SER A 267 23.00 1.49 4.64
C SER A 267 22.79 0.07 4.11
N LEU A 268 23.73 -0.37 3.27
CA LEU A 268 23.82 -1.72 2.74
C LEU A 268 24.48 -2.67 3.76
N PRO A 269 24.34 -4.00 3.62
CA PRO A 269 24.95 -4.96 4.55
C PRO A 269 26.48 -4.86 4.66
N ASP A 270 27.15 -4.33 3.64
CA ASP A 270 28.60 -4.09 3.62
C ASP A 270 29.01 -2.78 4.33
N GLY A 271 28.04 -2.05 4.89
CA GLY A 271 28.24 -0.76 5.58
C GLY A 271 28.32 0.45 4.64
N SER A 272 28.26 0.26 3.33
CA SER A 272 28.18 1.38 2.39
C SER A 272 26.79 2.04 2.43
N ARG A 273 26.70 3.31 2.01
CA ARG A 273 25.42 4.04 2.00
C ARG A 273 24.52 3.50 0.88
N LYS A 274 23.24 3.28 1.18
CA LYS A 274 22.23 3.05 0.15
C LYS A 274 21.99 4.35 -0.61
N LEU A 275 21.99 4.28 -1.94
CA LEU A 275 21.73 5.42 -2.82
C LEU A 275 20.39 5.20 -3.53
N ASN A 276 19.50 6.20 -3.49
CA ASN A 276 18.20 6.21 -4.16
C ASN A 276 17.99 7.57 -4.85
N PHE A 277 17.00 7.64 -5.75
CA PHE A 277 16.57 8.90 -6.36
C PHE A 277 15.88 9.82 -5.35
N VAL A 278 15.81 11.09 -5.70
CA VAL A 278 15.09 12.11 -4.94
C VAL A 278 14.34 13.01 -5.91
N ARG A 279 13.07 13.26 -5.62
CA ARG A 279 12.25 14.26 -6.29
C ARG A 279 11.71 15.19 -5.23
N TYR A 280 12.15 16.44 -5.22
CA TYR A 280 11.68 17.41 -4.24
C TYR A 280 10.29 17.93 -4.62
N VAL A 281 9.56 18.35 -3.60
CA VAL A 281 8.21 18.90 -3.69
C VAL A 281 8.14 20.25 -2.99
N ARG A 282 7.16 21.07 -3.37
CA ARG A 282 6.76 22.31 -2.70
C ARG A 282 5.24 22.46 -2.78
N GLY A 283 4.68 23.40 -2.00
CA GLY A 283 3.23 23.61 -1.92
C GLY A 283 2.70 23.35 -0.51
N THR A 284 1.38 23.11 -0.40
CA THR A 284 0.70 22.89 0.89
C THR A 284 1.39 21.77 1.70
N ALA A 285 1.50 21.96 3.02
CA ALA A 285 2.01 20.94 3.93
C ALA A 285 0.89 20.08 4.54
N GLY A 286 -0.37 20.35 4.18
CA GLY A 286 -1.56 19.67 4.72
C GLY A 286 -1.88 18.33 4.05
N TYR A 287 -1.32 18.07 2.87
CA TYR A 287 -1.56 16.82 2.14
C TYR A 287 -1.08 15.61 2.94
N GLY A 288 -1.91 14.57 3.07
CA GLY A 288 -1.54 13.37 3.82
C GLY A 288 -1.94 13.37 5.30
N ILE A 289 -2.44 14.49 5.83
CA ILE A 289 -2.90 14.59 7.22
C ILE A 289 -4.32 14.04 7.33
N ASN A 290 -4.51 13.05 8.20
CA ASN A 290 -5.82 12.46 8.45
C ASN A 290 -6.69 13.31 9.39
N ASP A 291 -8.00 13.30 9.18
CA ASP A 291 -8.99 13.92 10.06
C ASP A 291 -10.22 13.00 10.15
N PHE A 292 -10.28 12.18 11.21
CA PHE A 292 -11.30 11.17 11.37
C PHE A 292 -12.36 11.54 12.42
N THR A 293 -13.61 11.24 12.13
CA THR A 293 -14.74 11.36 13.07
C THR A 293 -15.50 10.04 13.14
N ASP A 294 -15.60 9.46 14.34
CA ASP A 294 -16.48 8.31 14.59
C ASP A 294 -17.93 8.78 14.58
N ASN A 295 -18.74 8.18 13.71
CA ASN A 295 -20.16 8.52 13.57
C ASN A 295 -21.03 7.83 14.63
N GLY A 296 -20.47 6.91 15.43
CA GLY A 296 -21.16 6.19 16.49
C GLY A 296 -22.11 5.08 15.99
N ASP A 297 -22.09 4.78 14.70
CA ASP A 297 -22.92 3.76 14.04
C ASP A 297 -22.09 2.63 13.39
N GLY A 298 -20.78 2.58 13.68
CA GLY A 298 -19.83 1.65 13.08
C GLY A 298 -19.19 2.15 11.78
N THR A 299 -19.39 3.43 11.43
CA THR A 299 -18.69 4.10 10.32
C THR A 299 -17.79 5.24 10.81
N ILE A 300 -16.72 5.52 10.05
CA ILE A 300 -15.79 6.62 10.29
C ILE A 300 -15.86 7.58 9.10
N SER A 301 -16.12 8.86 9.38
CA SER A 301 -15.96 9.93 8.39
C SER A 301 -14.50 10.34 8.32
N ASP A 302 -13.90 10.31 7.12
CA ASP A 302 -12.59 10.89 6.84
C ASP A 302 -12.81 12.28 6.25
N ASN A 303 -12.78 13.29 7.10
CA ASN A 303 -12.99 14.68 6.70
C ASN A 303 -11.86 15.18 5.81
N ALA A 304 -10.65 14.59 5.86
CA ALA A 304 -9.54 15.06 5.04
C ALA A 304 -9.73 14.70 3.56
N THR A 305 -10.30 13.53 3.28
CA THR A 305 -10.46 12.99 1.91
C THR A 305 -11.90 13.05 1.41
N GLY A 306 -12.87 13.22 2.32
CA GLY A 306 -14.31 13.15 2.02
C GLY A 306 -14.87 11.73 1.95
N LEU A 307 -14.04 10.71 2.22
CA LEU A 307 -14.45 9.30 2.22
C LEU A 307 -15.13 8.92 3.54
N MET A 308 -15.89 7.82 3.49
CA MET A 308 -16.43 7.18 4.69
C MET A 308 -16.02 5.72 4.71
N TRP A 309 -15.57 5.25 5.88
CA TRP A 309 -14.98 3.94 6.06
C TRP A 309 -15.81 3.09 7.02
N MET A 310 -15.82 1.78 6.79
CA MET A 310 -16.21 0.84 7.83
C MET A 310 -15.23 0.95 9.01
N GLN A 311 -15.73 1.07 10.24
CA GLN A 311 -14.89 1.16 11.44
C GLN A 311 -14.18 -0.15 11.76
N ALA A 312 -14.85 -1.29 11.55
CA ALA A 312 -14.26 -2.62 11.69
C ALA A 312 -13.85 -3.18 10.32
N ASP A 313 -12.83 -4.05 10.32
CA ASP A 313 -12.55 -4.91 9.17
C ASP A 313 -13.56 -6.08 9.08
N ASN A 314 -13.43 -6.90 8.06
CA ASN A 314 -14.32 -8.02 7.78
C ASN A 314 -14.18 -9.22 8.74
N GLY A 315 -13.30 -9.16 9.74
CA GLY A 315 -13.15 -10.18 10.77
C GLY A 315 -12.30 -11.40 10.41
N GLY A 316 -11.83 -11.52 9.17
CA GLY A 316 -11.00 -12.65 8.72
C GLY A 316 -10.43 -12.46 7.32
N ALA A 317 -9.27 -13.08 7.05
CA ALA A 317 -8.66 -13.00 5.72
C ALA A 317 -9.48 -13.75 4.67
N ILE A 318 -9.61 -13.17 3.48
CA ILE A 318 -10.39 -13.68 2.34
C ILE A 318 -9.61 -13.52 1.03
N SER A 319 -10.02 -14.25 -0.02
CA SER A 319 -9.43 -14.11 -1.36
C SER A 319 -9.73 -12.73 -1.95
N TRP A 320 -8.99 -12.34 -2.99
CA TRP A 320 -9.21 -11.04 -3.63
C TRP A 320 -10.61 -10.92 -4.25
N GLN A 321 -11.07 -11.95 -4.98
CA GLN A 321 -12.44 -12.03 -5.48
C GLN A 321 -13.47 -11.97 -4.34
N GLY A 322 -13.18 -12.63 -3.22
CA GLY A 322 -14.02 -12.58 -2.02
C GLY A 322 -14.10 -11.18 -1.41
N ALA A 323 -13.00 -10.41 -1.40
CA ALA A 323 -12.97 -9.04 -0.88
C ALA A 323 -13.79 -8.06 -1.73
N LEU A 324 -13.71 -8.18 -3.05
CA LEU A 324 -14.57 -7.45 -3.98
C LEU A 324 -16.04 -7.76 -3.68
N ALA A 325 -16.41 -9.04 -3.71
CA ALA A 325 -17.79 -9.48 -3.45
C ALA A 325 -18.28 -9.09 -2.05
N TYR A 326 -17.43 -9.12 -1.02
CA TYR A 326 -17.78 -8.74 0.34
C TYR A 326 -18.22 -7.29 0.42
N CYS A 327 -17.45 -6.36 -0.16
CA CYS A 327 -17.79 -4.95 -0.08
C CYS A 327 -18.99 -4.60 -0.97
N GLU A 328 -19.08 -5.12 -2.19
CA GLU A 328 -20.20 -4.85 -3.10
C GLU A 328 -21.55 -5.32 -2.57
N ASN A 329 -21.57 -6.39 -1.76
CA ASN A 329 -22.79 -6.92 -1.16
C ASN A 329 -23.08 -6.34 0.23
N LEU A 330 -22.22 -5.46 0.76
CA LEU A 330 -22.40 -4.91 2.09
C LEU A 330 -23.52 -3.87 2.10
N SER A 331 -24.54 -4.13 2.92
CA SER A 331 -25.53 -3.13 3.31
C SER A 331 -25.38 -2.84 4.81
N PHE A 332 -24.90 -1.64 5.14
CA PHE A 332 -24.55 -1.25 6.50
C PHE A 332 -24.82 0.24 6.74
N ALA A 333 -25.26 0.61 7.95
CA ALA A 333 -25.63 1.98 8.34
C ALA A 333 -26.61 2.66 7.36
N GLY A 334 -27.51 1.88 6.75
CA GLY A 334 -28.49 2.36 5.77
C GLY A 334 -27.90 2.67 4.37
N GLN A 335 -26.69 2.20 4.09
CA GLN A 335 -25.96 2.43 2.84
C GLN A 335 -25.60 1.10 2.18
N SER A 336 -25.59 1.08 0.85
CA SER A 336 -25.37 -0.13 0.04
C SER A 336 -24.42 0.10 -1.14
N ASP A 337 -23.66 1.19 -1.09
CA ASP A 337 -22.67 1.63 -2.09
C ASP A 337 -21.24 1.47 -1.54
N TRP A 338 -21.05 0.48 -0.66
CA TRP A 338 -19.75 0.11 -0.13
C TRP A 338 -18.94 -0.61 -1.20
N ARG A 339 -17.63 -0.34 -1.24
CA ARG A 339 -16.70 -0.93 -2.20
C ARG A 339 -15.35 -1.21 -1.57
N LEU A 340 -14.56 -2.06 -2.22
CA LEU A 340 -13.16 -2.23 -1.85
C LEU A 340 -12.39 -0.97 -2.29
N PRO A 341 -11.55 -0.36 -1.43
CA PRO A 341 -10.80 0.84 -1.76
C PRO A 341 -9.73 0.55 -2.81
N ASP A 342 -9.37 1.57 -3.58
CA ASP A 342 -8.12 1.52 -4.34
C ASP A 342 -6.88 1.64 -3.39
N PRO A 343 -5.65 1.37 -3.87
CA PRO A 343 -4.43 1.47 -3.09
C PRO A 343 -4.15 2.85 -2.49
N LYS A 344 -4.48 3.94 -3.19
CA LYS A 344 -4.25 5.31 -2.73
C LYS A 344 -5.27 5.71 -1.67
N GLU A 345 -6.51 5.25 -1.80
CA GLU A 345 -7.53 5.36 -0.75
C GLU A 345 -7.15 4.58 0.50
N LEU A 346 -6.76 3.30 0.38
CA LEU A 346 -6.38 2.50 1.53
C LEU A 346 -5.07 2.99 2.17
N HIS A 347 -4.14 3.50 1.37
CA HIS A 347 -2.91 4.14 1.86
C HIS A 347 -3.20 5.44 2.62
N SER A 348 -4.29 6.14 2.27
CA SER A 348 -4.62 7.42 2.88
C SER A 348 -4.82 7.30 4.40
N ILE A 349 -5.32 6.17 4.89
CA ILE A 349 -5.57 5.89 6.31
C ILE A 349 -4.39 5.24 7.05
N VAL A 350 -3.23 5.08 6.40
CA VAL A 350 -2.02 4.60 7.09
C VAL A 350 -1.48 5.67 8.04
N ASP A 351 -1.29 5.29 9.31
CA ASP A 351 -0.61 6.10 10.34
C ASP A 351 0.85 5.62 10.47
N TYR A 352 1.75 6.31 9.78
CA TYR A 352 3.19 6.03 9.81
C TYR A 352 3.86 6.35 11.16
N THR A 353 3.14 6.91 12.14
CA THR A 353 3.65 7.08 13.51
C THR A 353 3.47 5.83 14.37
N ARG A 354 2.87 4.77 13.82
CA ARG A 354 2.54 3.51 14.50
C ARG A 354 3.09 2.32 13.74
N ALA A 355 3.48 1.30 14.49
CA ALA A 355 3.85 -0.01 13.95
C ALA A 355 3.83 -1.06 15.06
N PRO A 356 3.63 -2.35 14.76
CA PRO A 356 3.65 -3.40 15.78
C PRO A 356 4.97 -3.47 16.57
N ASP A 357 6.07 -3.08 15.93
CA ASP A 357 7.42 -3.01 16.49
C ASP A 357 7.92 -1.57 16.69
N ALA A 358 7.00 -0.60 16.82
CA ALA A 358 7.38 0.78 17.10
C ALA A 358 8.25 0.87 18.37
N SER A 359 9.26 1.74 18.31
CA SER A 359 10.15 1.99 19.45
C SER A 359 9.44 2.63 20.65
N ASP A 360 8.39 3.43 20.39
CA ASP A 360 7.49 3.97 21.41
C ASP A 360 6.38 2.96 21.75
N PRO A 361 6.30 2.46 23.01
CA PRO A 361 5.26 1.52 23.44
C PRO A 361 3.83 2.00 23.22
N ASP A 362 3.55 3.31 23.30
CA ASP A 362 2.20 3.86 23.09
C ASP A 362 1.78 3.84 21.61
N LYS A 363 2.74 3.54 20.72
CA LYS A 363 2.57 3.43 19.27
C LYS A 363 2.69 1.99 18.76
N GLN A 364 2.83 1.00 19.65
CA GLN A 364 2.93 -0.43 19.32
C GLN A 364 1.58 -1.04 18.94
N THR A 365 1.06 -0.66 17.78
CA THR A 365 -0.23 -1.11 17.22
C THR A 365 -0.11 -1.32 15.72
N ALA A 366 -1.19 -1.74 15.05
CA ALA A 366 -1.26 -1.64 13.59
C ALA A 366 -1.01 -0.18 13.15
N ALA A 367 -0.46 0.01 11.96
CA ALA A 367 -0.11 1.31 11.37
C ALA A 367 -1.35 2.08 10.87
N ILE A 368 -2.33 2.26 11.75
CA ILE A 368 -3.63 2.91 11.51
C ILE A 368 -4.07 3.64 12.78
N ASP A 369 -4.90 4.67 12.63
CA ASP A 369 -5.49 5.35 13.78
C ASP A 369 -6.34 4.37 14.64
N PRO A 370 -6.21 4.36 15.97
CA PRO A 370 -6.97 3.47 16.86
C PRO A 370 -8.50 3.64 16.83
N ILE A 371 -9.02 4.67 16.17
CA ILE A 371 -10.46 4.81 15.88
C ILE A 371 -10.97 3.66 15.01
N PHE A 372 -10.09 3.06 14.20
CA PHE A 372 -10.37 1.87 13.41
C PHE A 372 -10.15 0.61 14.24
N THR A 373 -11.14 -0.27 14.25
CA THR A 373 -11.00 -1.61 14.83
C THR A 373 -10.31 -2.53 13.83
N VAL A 374 -9.22 -3.17 14.28
CA VAL A 374 -8.51 -4.20 13.54
C VAL A 374 -8.62 -5.54 14.28
N THR A 375 -8.89 -6.61 13.54
CA THR A 375 -9.03 -7.96 14.09
C THR A 375 -7.71 -8.50 14.62
N GLU A 376 -6.62 -8.25 13.88
CA GLU A 376 -5.26 -8.60 14.29
C GLU A 376 -4.30 -7.43 14.02
N THR A 377 -3.32 -7.24 14.91
CA THR A 377 -2.27 -6.21 14.75
C THR A 377 -1.40 -6.49 13.53
N GLU A 378 -1.12 -7.76 13.26
CA GLU A 378 -0.43 -8.21 12.04
C GLU A 378 -1.45 -8.43 10.92
N SER A 379 -1.92 -7.35 10.31
CA SER A 379 -2.98 -7.38 9.30
C SER A 379 -2.58 -6.71 8.00
N TYR A 380 -3.15 -7.22 6.91
CA TYR A 380 -2.81 -6.88 5.53
C TYR A 380 -4.12 -6.80 4.78
N PHE A 381 -4.34 -5.74 4.01
CA PHE A 381 -5.65 -5.42 3.49
C PHE A 381 -5.63 -5.32 1.98
N TRP A 382 -6.53 -6.06 1.34
CA TRP A 382 -6.73 -6.00 -0.09
C TRP A 382 -7.20 -4.63 -0.54
N THR A 383 -6.84 -4.29 -1.77
CA THR A 383 -7.38 -3.16 -2.54
C THR A 383 -8.10 -3.71 -3.77
N GLY A 384 -8.89 -2.86 -4.44
CA GLY A 384 -9.56 -3.18 -5.70
C GLY A 384 -8.64 -3.32 -6.92
N THR A 385 -7.32 -3.18 -6.76
CA THR A 385 -6.40 -2.92 -7.87
C THR A 385 -5.46 -4.09 -8.15
N THR A 386 -5.37 -4.44 -9.43
CA THR A 386 -4.39 -5.39 -9.95
C THR A 386 -3.02 -4.72 -10.05
N LEU A 387 -1.95 -5.39 -9.60
CA LEU A 387 -0.57 -4.94 -9.83
C LEU A 387 0.06 -5.76 -10.95
N LEU A 388 0.51 -5.12 -12.02
CA LEU A 388 1.13 -5.79 -13.17
C LEU A 388 2.57 -6.27 -12.90
N GLU A 389 3.12 -5.95 -11.73
CA GLU A 389 4.44 -6.38 -11.27
C GLU A 389 4.40 -7.79 -10.65
N ALA A 390 3.95 -8.76 -11.45
CA ALA A 390 3.97 -10.19 -11.12
C ALA A 390 5.32 -10.83 -11.49
N PRO A 391 5.66 -12.02 -10.94
CA PRO A 391 6.79 -12.81 -11.43
C PRO A 391 6.70 -13.05 -12.94
N PRO A 392 7.81 -13.01 -13.70
CA PRO A 392 7.80 -13.04 -15.17
C PRO A 392 7.29 -14.37 -15.77
N PHE A 393 7.14 -15.41 -14.95
CA PHE A 393 6.58 -16.70 -15.35
C PHE A 393 5.08 -16.86 -15.01
N LEU A 394 4.45 -15.83 -14.43
CA LEU A 394 3.02 -15.75 -14.17
C LEU A 394 2.38 -14.69 -15.07
N ALA A 395 1.06 -14.78 -15.26
CA ALA A 395 0.31 -13.73 -15.95
C ALA A 395 0.44 -12.40 -15.19
N SER A 396 0.62 -11.28 -15.90
CA SER A 396 0.79 -9.96 -15.29
C SER A 396 -0.41 -9.55 -14.44
N GLY A 397 -1.62 -9.96 -14.82
CA GLY A 397 -2.85 -9.71 -14.06
C GLY A 397 -3.05 -10.61 -12.83
N SER A 398 -2.11 -11.48 -12.48
CA SER A 398 -2.30 -12.48 -11.42
C SER A 398 -2.20 -11.97 -9.99
N HIS A 399 -1.73 -10.74 -9.79
CA HIS A 399 -1.49 -10.16 -8.47
C HIS A 399 -2.39 -8.96 -8.21
N ALA A 400 -2.81 -8.80 -6.96
CA ALA A 400 -3.51 -7.61 -6.50
C ALA A 400 -2.70 -6.90 -5.42
N VAL A 401 -2.91 -5.60 -5.30
CA VAL A 401 -2.23 -4.75 -4.32
C VAL A 401 -2.84 -4.98 -2.93
N TYR A 402 -1.98 -5.05 -1.92
CA TYR A 402 -2.39 -4.95 -0.52
C TYR A 402 -1.54 -3.91 0.22
N ILE A 403 -2.11 -3.34 1.28
CA ILE A 403 -1.41 -2.49 2.24
C ILE A 403 -1.20 -3.25 3.55
N ALA A 404 0.05 -3.28 4.04
CA ALA A 404 0.41 -3.94 5.29
C ALA A 404 0.21 -2.98 6.46
N PHE A 405 -0.86 -3.11 7.23
CA PHE A 405 -1.02 -2.36 8.50
C PHE A 405 -0.23 -3.03 9.64
N GLY A 406 0.04 -4.33 9.52
CA GLY A 406 1.07 -5.05 10.26
C GLY A 406 2.45 -4.93 9.63
N ARG A 407 3.44 -5.61 10.23
CA ARG A 407 4.81 -5.66 9.69
C ARG A 407 4.82 -6.42 8.38
N ALA A 408 5.38 -5.85 7.33
CA ALA A 408 5.55 -6.56 6.06
C ALA A 408 6.68 -7.60 6.18
N MET A 409 6.28 -8.85 6.39
CA MET A 409 7.18 -9.95 6.74
C MET A 409 7.83 -10.62 5.52
N GLY A 410 8.98 -11.25 5.77
CA GLY A 410 9.69 -12.12 4.83
C GLY A 410 10.73 -12.96 5.56
N PHE A 411 11.29 -13.95 4.89
CA PHE A 411 12.25 -14.89 5.47
C PHE A 411 13.69 -14.35 5.52
N GLY A 412 13.87 -13.05 5.26
CA GLY A 412 15.17 -12.39 5.15
C GLY A 412 15.86 -12.73 3.84
N PRO A 413 17.06 -12.17 3.58
CA PRO A 413 17.83 -12.54 2.41
C PRO A 413 18.02 -14.06 2.43
N SER A 414 17.48 -14.73 1.41
CA SER A 414 17.92 -16.07 1.08
C SER A 414 19.39 -15.96 0.72
N PHE A 415 20.27 -16.26 1.67
CA PHE A 415 21.64 -16.62 1.34
C PHE A 415 21.56 -17.92 0.52
N PRO A 416 21.94 -17.94 -0.77
CA PRO A 416 22.63 -19.11 -1.29
C PRO A 416 24.02 -19.25 -0.64
#